data_AF-B1MNG3-F1
#
_entry.id   AF-B1MNG3-F1
#
_cell.length_a   1.000
_cell.length_b   1.000
_cell.length_c   1.000
_cell.angle_alpha   90.00
_cell.angle_beta   90.00
_cell.angle_gamma   90.00
#
_symmetry.space_group_name_H-M   'P 1'
#
loop_
_entity.id
_entity.type
_entity.pdbx_description
1 polymer ?
#
loop_
_entity_poly.entity_id
_entity_poly.type
_entity_poly.pdbx_seq_one_letter_code
_entity_poly.pdbx_strand_id
1 'polypeptide(L)' 'MSDEQYFGPFWVGIKTRDFCGKRLPKRDHKPWIDDGVYGEIYWGDSAGARELAQHLLDAADAYDALASEFNS' A
#
# COMPACT_ATOMS: atom_id res chain seq x y z
N MET A 1 -2.91 15.68 14.13
CA MET A 1 -2.94 14.21 14.24
C MET A 1 -3.11 13.72 12.82
N SER A 2 -2.11 13.07 12.24
CA SER A 2 -2.30 12.41 10.95
C SER A 2 -3.12 11.14 11.20
N ASP A 3 -4.14 10.90 10.38
CA ASP A 3 -4.99 9.70 10.43
C ASP A 3 -4.24 8.50 9.81
N GLU A 4 -3.00 8.29 10.23
CA GLU A 4 -2.08 7.28 9.72
C GLU A 4 -1.96 6.13 10.72
N GLN A 5 -2.01 4.90 10.22
CA GLN A 5 -1.76 3.68 10.98
C GLN A 5 -0.57 2.93 10.37
N TYR A 6 0.30 2.39 11.22
CA TYR A 6 1.53 1.72 10.80
C TYR A 6 1.40 0.20 10.94
N PHE A 7 1.88 -0.52 9.94
CA PHE A 7 1.88 -1.97 9.84
C PHE A 7 3.25 -2.46 9.36
N GLY A 8 4.19 -2.62 10.29
CA GLY A 8 5.59 -2.91 9.95
C GLY A 8 6.22 -1.72 9.20
N PRO A 9 6.83 -1.93 8.01
CA PRO A 9 7.36 -0.83 7.21
C PRO A 9 6.25 -0.02 6.52
N PHE A 10 5.07 -0.60 6.35
CA PHE A 10 3.95 0.03 5.66
C PHE A 10 3.24 1.01 6.57
N TRP A 11 2.69 2.07 5.99
CA TRP A 11 1.66 2.86 6.64
C TRP A 11 0.48 3.08 5.72
N VAL A 12 -0.69 3.20 6.34
CA VAL A 12 -1.97 3.41 5.68
C VAL A 12 -2.60 4.67 6.22
N GLY A 13 -3.33 5.38 5.37
CA GLY A 13 -4.08 6.54 5.81
C GLY A 13 -5.09 7.00 4.76
N ILE A 14 -5.59 8.22 4.97
CA ILE A 14 -6.43 8.91 3.98
C ILE A 14 -5.64 10.09 3.42
N LYS A 15 -5.48 10.12 2.10
CA LYS A 15 -4.77 11.19 1.41
C LYS A 15 -5.67 12.42 1.38
N THR A 16 -5.27 13.45 2.12
CA THR A 16 -6.00 14.73 2.20
C THR A 16 -5.31 15.86 1.46
N ARG A 17 -4.12 15.60 0.88
CA ARG A 17 -3.30 16.57 0.15
C ARG A 17 -2.74 15.98 -1.14
N ASP A 18 -2.51 16.82 -2.15
CA ASP A 18 -1.83 16.47 -3.40
C ASP A 18 -0.29 16.43 -3.22
N PHE A 19 0.44 16.07 -4.29
CA PHE A 19 1.91 16.01 -4.30
C PHE A 19 2.59 17.37 -4.10
N CYS A 20 1.87 18.48 -4.28
CA CYS A 20 2.32 19.84 -3.98
C CYS A 20 1.97 20.26 -2.54
N GLY A 21 1.38 19.38 -1.74
CA GLY A 21 0.94 19.66 -0.38
C GLY A 21 -0.36 20.46 -0.27
N LYS A 22 -1.08 20.72 -1.38
CA LYS A 22 -2.37 21.42 -1.37
C LYS A 22 -3.47 20.48 -0.90
N ARG A 23 -4.42 21.00 -0.12
CA ARG A 23 -5.54 20.21 0.41
C ARG A 23 -6.49 19.79 -0.71
N LEU A 24 -6.78 18.49 -0.79
CA LEU A 24 -7.76 17.91 -1.69
C LEU A 24 -9.18 18.16 -1.18
N PRO A 25 -10.18 18.38 -2.07
CA PRO A 25 -11.58 18.43 -1.67
C PRO A 25 -12.03 17.06 -1.15
N LYS A 26 -13.01 17.02 -0.24
CA LYS A 26 -13.42 15.79 0.47
C LYS A 26 -13.75 14.60 -0.45
N ARG A 27 -14.31 14.87 -1.64
CA ARG A 27 -14.65 13.82 -2.63
C ARG A 27 -13.43 13.10 -3.21
N ASP A 28 -12.26 13.73 -3.13
CA ASP A 28 -11.00 13.20 -3.67
C ASP A 28 -10.13 12.58 -2.57
N HIS A 29 -10.66 12.50 -1.33
CA HIS A 29 -9.99 11.79 -0.25
C HIS A 29 -10.08 10.30 -0.52
N LYS A 30 -8.93 9.64 -0.60
CA LYS A 30 -8.83 8.21 -0.91
C LYS A 30 -7.87 7.53 0.05
N PRO A 31 -8.15 6.27 0.43
CA PRO A 31 -7.15 5.38 1.00
C PRO A 31 -5.86 5.35 0.18
N TRP A 32 -4.74 5.21 0.90
CA TRP A 32 -3.43 5.01 0.30
C TRP A 32 -2.60 4.08 1.19
N ILE A 33 -1.62 3.43 0.55
CA ILE A 33 -0.63 2.55 1.19
C ILE A 33 0.74 2.98 0.69
N ASP A 34 1.68 3.19 1.61
CA ASP A 34 3.09 3.49 1.33
C ASP A 34 3.99 2.37 1.85
N ASP A 35 5.11 2.14 1.17
CA ASP A 35 6.11 1.15 1.58
C ASP A 35 7.08 1.64 2.65
N GLY A 36 7.02 2.93 3.00
CA GLY A 36 7.93 3.56 3.96
C GLY A 36 9.33 3.84 3.42
N VAL A 37 9.59 3.53 2.15
CA VAL A 37 10.86 3.70 1.43
C VAL A 37 10.68 4.67 0.25
N TYR A 38 9.73 5.62 0.39
CA TYR A 38 9.38 6.64 -0.60
C TYR A 38 8.58 6.13 -1.82
N GLY A 39 7.98 4.94 -1.74
CA GLY A 39 7.10 4.37 -2.77
C GLY A 39 5.63 4.35 -2.34
N GLU A 40 4.78 5.12 -3.03
CA GLU A 40 3.32 4.96 -2.93
C GLU A 40 2.95 3.65 -3.64
N ILE A 41 2.57 2.62 -2.86
CA ILE A 41 2.23 1.29 -3.38
C ILE A 41 0.83 1.31 -3.99
N TYR A 42 -0.10 2.06 -3.40
CA TYR A 42 -1.47 2.10 -3.87
C TYR A 42 -2.19 3.39 -3.54
N TRP A 43 -3.02 3.81 -4.50
CA TRP A 43 -3.95 4.91 -4.35
C TRP A 43 -5.32 4.54 -4.94
N GLY A 44 -6.33 4.45 -4.09
CA GLY A 44 -7.66 4.02 -4.54
C GLY A 44 -8.63 3.73 -3.40
N ASP A 45 -9.53 2.79 -3.60
CA ASP A 45 -10.59 2.47 -2.64
C ASP A 45 -10.26 1.22 -1.80
N SER A 46 -11.16 0.89 -0.87
CA SER A 46 -10.98 -0.26 0.00
C SER A 46 -11.07 -1.61 -0.72
N ALA A 47 -11.68 -1.69 -1.90
CA ALA A 47 -11.76 -2.94 -2.67
C ALA A 47 -10.42 -3.20 -3.37
N GLY A 48 -9.90 -2.21 -4.09
CA GLY A 48 -8.60 -2.35 -4.76
C GLY A 48 -7.43 -2.45 -3.78
N ALA A 49 -7.53 -1.87 -2.57
CA ALA A 49 -6.55 -2.11 -1.51
C ALA A 49 -6.49 -3.58 -1.07
N ARG A 50 -7.64 -4.27 -1.01
CA ARG A 50 -7.70 -5.71 -0.70
C ARG A 50 -7.18 -6.57 -1.84
N GLU A 51 -7.47 -6.19 -3.08
CA GLU A 51 -6.95 -6.86 -4.27
C GLU A 51 -5.41 -6.77 -4.33
N LEU A 52 -4.84 -5.59 -4.07
CA LEU A 52 -3.38 -5.44 -3.95
C LEU A 52 -2.82 -6.36 -2.87
N ALA A 53 -3.44 -6.41 -1.69
CA ALA A 53 -2.96 -7.26 -0.59
C ALA A 53 -2.93 -8.74 -1.01
N GLN A 54 -3.95 -9.20 -1.74
CA GLN A 54 -3.95 -10.57 -2.27
C GLN A 54 -2.81 -10.80 -3.25
N HIS A 55 -2.56 -9.88 -4.19
CA HIS A 55 -1.46 -10.00 -5.14
C HIS A 55 -0.08 -10.03 -4.46
N LEU A 56 0.11 -9.28 -3.38
CA LEU A 56 1.36 -9.31 -2.60
C LEU A 56 1.55 -10.66 -1.90
N LEU A 57 0.47 -11.25 -1.37
CA LEU A 57 0.51 -12.60 -0.79
C LEU A 57 0.83 -13.66 -1.86
N ASP A 58 0.15 -13.62 -3.00
CA ASP A 58 0.39 -14.54 -4.11
C ASP A 58 1.86 -14.44 -4.61
N ALA A 59 2.41 -13.22 -4.67
CA ALA A 59 3.79 -12.99 -5.05
C ALA A 59 4.79 -13.54 -4.01
N ALA A 60 4.48 -13.44 -2.72
CA ALA A 60 5.29 -14.03 -1.66
C ALA A 60 5.29 -15.57 -1.73
N ASP A 61 4.12 -16.18 -1.93
CA ASP A 61 3.99 -17.63 -2.11
C ASP A 61 4.79 -18.13 -3.33
N ALA A 62 4.76 -17.40 -4.44
CA ALA A 62 5.54 -17.71 -5.63
C ALA A 62 7.06 -17.60 -5.37
N TYR A 63 7.49 -16.61 -4.58
CA TYR A 63 8.89 -16.47 -4.19
C TYR A 63 9.37 -17.65 -3.36
N ASP A 64 8.58 -18.09 -2.38
CA ASP A 64 8.91 -19.24 -1.53
C ASP A 64 9.03 -20.54 -2.34
N ALA A 65 8.16 -20.73 -3.34
CA ALA A 65 8.26 -21.85 -4.27
C ALA A 65 9.58 -21.83 -5.06
N LEU A 66 9.93 -20.69 -5.66
CA LEU A 66 11.18 -20.52 -6.40
C LEU A 66 12.42 -20.71 -5.51
N ALA A 67 12.39 -20.17 -4.29
CA ALA A 67 13.49 -20.31 -3.34
C ALA A 67 13.68 -21.77 -2.91
N SER A 68 12.60 -22.54 -2.81
CA SER A 68 12.66 -23.97 -2.48
C SER A 68 13.27 -24.78 -3.62
N GLU A 69 12.92 -24.49 -4.87
CA GLU A 69 13.54 -25.13 -6.06
C GLU A 69 15.04 -24.82 -6.18
N PHE A 70 15.46 -23.60 -5.85
CA PHE A 70 16.87 -23.18 -5.97
C PHE A 70 17.78 -23.77 -4.88
N ASN A 71 17.21 -24.08 -3.71
CA ASN A 71 17.94 -24.61 -2.55
C ASN A 71 17.83 -26.15 -2.41
N SER A 72 17.15 -26.82 -3.34
CA SER A 72 17.01 -28.29 -3.42
C SER A 72 18.02 -28.89 -4.40
#